data_AF-A0A1V4MKX5-F1
#
_entry.id   AF-A0A1V4MKX5-F1
#
_cell.length_a   1.000
_cell.length_b   1.000
_cell.length_c   1.000
_cell.angle_alpha   90.00
_cell.angle_beta   90.00
_cell.angle_gamma   90.00
#
_symmetry.space_group_name_H-M   'P 1'
#
loop_
_entity.id
_entity.type
_entity.pdbx_description
1 polymer ?
#
loop_
_entity_poly.entity_id
_entity_poly.type
_entity_poly.pdbx_seq_one_letter_code
_entity_poly.pdbx_strand_id
1 'polypeptide(L)' 'MASTPDPDPELLKSIQARIDKKIREQEISTITFWKERVDRLASMKPEGIGSLQLEIKKISAMMDNRIKILKKDSP' A
#
# COMPACT_ATOMS: atom_id res chain seq x y z
N MET A 1 12.20 11.58 41.84
CA MET A 1 11.92 11.41 40.39
C MET A 1 10.46 11.04 40.27
N ALA A 2 9.64 11.86 39.60
CA ALA A 2 8.23 11.55 39.43
C ALA A 2 8.10 10.43 38.39
N SER A 3 7.64 9.26 38.81
CA SER A 3 7.27 8.16 37.90
C SER A 3 6.14 8.66 37.02
N THR A 4 6.34 8.65 35.70
CA THR A 4 5.26 8.88 34.74
C THR A 4 4.13 7.87 35.01
N PRO A 5 2.87 8.31 35.13
CA PRO A 5 1.76 7.37 35.30
C PRO A 5 1.68 6.47 34.07
N ASP A 6 1.42 5.17 34.30
CA ASP A 6 1.22 4.22 33.22
C ASP A 6 0.05 4.67 32.32
N PRO A 7 0.19 4.55 30.99
CA PRO A 7 -0.86 4.97 30.07
C PRO A 7 -2.17 4.21 30.32
N ASP A 8 -3.28 4.95 30.32
CA ASP A 8 -4.63 4.44 30.51
C ASP A 8 -4.93 3.29 29.53
N PRO A 9 -5.31 2.08 30.01
CA PRO A 9 -5.65 0.94 29.16
C PRO A 9 -6.75 1.22 28.12
N GLU A 10 -7.74 2.06 28.43
CA GLU A 10 -8.79 2.43 27.47
C GLU A 10 -8.24 3.31 26.35
N LEU A 11 -7.34 4.23 26.71
CA LEU A 11 -6.62 5.07 25.75
C LEU A 11 -5.77 4.20 24.81
N LEU A 12 -5.00 3.26 25.34
CA LEU A 12 -4.18 2.33 24.53
C LEU A 12 -5.03 1.52 23.57
N LYS A 13 -6.17 0.99 24.04
CA LYS A 13 -7.11 0.23 23.21
C LYS A 13 -7.69 1.09 22.08
N SER A 14 -8.04 2.34 22.38
CA SER A 14 -8.55 3.28 21.37
C SER A 14 -7.50 3.61 20.30
N ILE A 15 -6.23 3.77 20.70
CA ILE A 15 -5.10 4.01 19.80
C ILE A 15 -4.88 2.81 18.90
N GLN A 16 -4.84 1.60 19.47
CA GLN A 16 -4.68 0.37 18.70
C GLN A 16 -5.77 0.21 17.64
N ALA A 17 -7.04 0.42 18.01
CA ALA A 17 -8.16 0.34 17.08
C ALA A 17 -8.03 1.35 15.92
N ARG A 18 -7.53 2.56 16.18
CA ARG A 18 -7.27 3.57 15.14
C ARG A 18 -6.11 3.18 14.22
N ILE A 19 -5.05 2.60 14.76
CA ILE A 19 -3.92 2.09 13.99
C ILE A 19 -4.38 0.94 13.07
N ASP A 20 -5.08 -0.04 13.61
CA ASP A 20 -5.59 -1.19 12.84
C ASP A 20 -6.52 -0.75 11.72
N LYS A 21 -7.40 0.21 12.00
CA LYS A 21 -8.28 0.82 10.99
C LYS A 21 -7.46 1.47 9.87
N LYS A 22 -6.47 2.29 10.22
CA LYS A 22 -5.63 2.99 9.24
C LYS A 22 -4.80 2.02 8.40
N ILE A 23 -4.24 0.97 9.00
CA ILE A 23 -3.52 -0.09 8.27
C ILE A 23 -4.44 -0.75 7.25
N ARG A 24 -5.65 -1.13 7.67
CA ARG A 24 -6.65 -1.76 6.79
C ARG A 24 -7.05 -0.85 5.62
N GLU A 25 -7.29 0.44 5.90
CA GLU A 25 -7.62 1.43 4.87
C GLU A 25 -6.46 1.61 3.86
N GLN A 26 -5.22 1.65 4.36
CA GLN A 26 -4.02 1.76 3.52
C GLN A 26 -3.82 0.51 2.64
N GLU A 27 -4.05 -0.68 3.20
CA GLU A 27 -3.98 -1.94 2.47
C GLU A 27 -5.04 -2.00 1.36
N ILE A 28 -6.30 -1.70 1.68
CA ILE A 28 -7.39 -1.64 0.69
C ILE A 28 -7.05 -0.64 -0.43
N SER A 29 -6.61 0.57 -0.08
CA SER A 29 -6.24 1.59 -1.06
C SER A 29 -5.12 1.10 -2.00
N THR A 30 -4.10 0.44 -1.43
CA THR A 30 -2.97 -0.07 -2.19
C THR A 30 -3.38 -1.19 -3.13
N ILE A 31 -4.17 -2.16 -2.65
CA ILE A 31 -4.64 -3.29 -3.47
C ILE A 31 -5.57 -2.81 -4.58
N THR A 32 -6.52 -1.92 -4.29
CA THR A 32 -7.44 -1.36 -5.30
C THR A 32 -6.68 -0.65 -6.41
N PHE A 33 -5.69 0.19 -6.09
CA PHE A 33 -4.88 0.88 -7.08
C PHE A 33 -4.16 -0.07 -8.05
N TRP A 34 -3.60 -1.18 -7.53
CA TRP A 34 -2.94 -2.18 -8.38
C TRP A 34 -3.94 -3.01 -9.18
N LYS A 35 -5.06 -3.38 -8.57
CA LYS A 35 -6.14 -4.09 -9.26
C LYS A 35 -6.63 -3.29 -10.47
N GLU A 36 -6.93 -2.00 -10.32
CA GLU A 36 -7.37 -1.14 -11.42
C GLU A 36 -6.35 -1.04 -12.57
N ARG A 37 -5.05 -1.10 -12.26
CA ARG A 37 -3.99 -1.14 -13.28
C ARG A 37 -3.97 -2.48 -14.02
N VAL A 38 -4.13 -3.58 -13.31
CA VAL A 38 -4.19 -4.93 -13.90
C VAL A 38 -5.47 -5.11 -14.72
N ASP A 39 -6.63 -4.66 -14.22
CA ASP A 39 -7.90 -4.73 -14.94
C ASP A 39 -7.85 -3.93 -16.25
N ARG A 40 -7.20 -2.76 -16.25
CA ARG A 40 -6.96 -1.99 -17.47
C ARG A 40 -6.11 -2.78 -18.46
N LEU A 41 -5.01 -3.36 -18.01
CA LEU A 41 -4.20 -4.25 -18.85
C LEU A 41 -5.01 -5.42 -19.44
N ALA A 42 -5.85 -6.06 -18.63
CA ALA A 42 -6.66 -7.20 -19.05
C ALA A 42 -7.75 -6.84 -20.07
N SER A 43 -8.24 -5.59 -20.03
CA SER A 43 -9.23 -5.06 -20.97
C SER A 43 -8.62 -4.40 -22.22
N MET A 44 -7.30 -4.18 -22.24
CA MET A 44 -6.60 -3.69 -23.42
C MET A 44 -6.66 -4.73 -24.55
N LYS A 45 -6.80 -4.23 -25.78
CA LYS A 45 -6.56 -5.00 -27.01
C LYS A 45 -5.20 -4.61 -27.58
N PRO A 46 -4.09 -5.18 -27.09
CA PRO A 46 -2.77 -4.79 -27.56
C PRO A 46 -2.59 -5.15 -29.03
N GLU A 47 -1.92 -4.29 -29.79
CA GLU A 47 -1.55 -4.52 -31.20
C GLU A 47 -0.55 -5.67 -31.39
N GLY A 48 -0.02 -6.23 -30.30
CA GLY A 48 0.85 -7.40 -30.28
C GLY A 48 1.41 -7.70 -28.89
N ILE A 49 2.14 -8.82 -28.73
CA ILE A 49 2.67 -9.24 -27.43
C ILE A 49 3.69 -8.24 -26.83
N GLY A 50 4.42 -7.50 -27.69
CA GLY A 50 5.41 -6.52 -27.25
C GLY A 50 4.82 -5.32 -26.51
N SER A 51 3.67 -4.80 -26.96
CA SER A 51 3.00 -3.68 -26.29
C SER A 51 2.43 -4.10 -24.93
N LEU A 52 1.90 -5.31 -24.82
CA LEU A 52 1.49 -5.89 -23.55
C LEU A 52 2.67 -6.04 -22.56
N GLN A 53 3.80 -6.57 -23.03
CA GLN A 53 5.01 -6.70 -22.22
C GLN A 53 5.52 -5.35 -21.71
N LEU A 54 5.45 -4.30 -22.54
CA LEU A 54 5.87 -2.96 -22.15
C LEU A 54 4.99 -2.40 -21.01
N GLU A 55 3.68 -2.55 -21.12
CA GLU A 55 2.74 -2.09 -20.08
C GLU A 55 2.92 -2.85 -18.76
N ILE A 56 3.14 -4.17 -18.82
CA ILE A 56 3.47 -4.97 -17.64
C ILE A 56 4.76 -4.46 -16.96
N LYS A 57 5.82 -4.20 -17.75
CA LYS A 57 7.08 -3.65 -17.23
C LYS A 57 6.88 -2.29 -16.54
N LYS A 58 6.03 -1.41 -17.11
CA LYS A 58 5.71 -0.12 -16.48
C LYS A 58 5.05 -0.29 -15.11
N ILE A 59 4.08 -1.21 -14.99
CA ILE A 59 3.44 -1.51 -13.70
C ILE A 59 4.46 -2.05 -12.71
N SER A 60 5.28 -3.02 -13.10
CA SER A 60 6.33 -3.58 -12.25
C SER A 60 7.31 -2.51 -11.76
N ALA A 61 7.76 -1.61 -12.64
CA ALA A 61 8.67 -0.52 -12.26
C ALA A 61 8.02 0.48 -11.28
N MET A 62 6.72 0.78 -11.44
CA MET A 62 5.99 1.59 -10.46
C MET A 62 5.90 0.90 -9.10
N MET A 63 5.67 -0.42 -9.08
CA MET A 63 5.65 -1.22 -7.84
C MET A 63 7.00 -1.15 -7.14
N ASP A 64 8.09 -1.41 -7.87
CA ASP A 64 9.45 -1.35 -7.33
C ASP A 64 9.79 0.03 -6.76
N ASN A 65 9.44 1.10 -7.46
CA ASN A 65 9.66 2.47 -6.97
C ASN A 65 8.89 2.71 -5.68
N ARG A 66 7.63 2.26 -5.59
CA ARG A 66 6.83 2.40 -4.37
C ARG A 66 7.42 1.60 -3.21
N ILE A 67 7.86 0.37 -3.47
CA ILE A 67 8.53 -0.48 -2.47
C ILE A 67 9.82 0.19 -1.96
N LYS A 68 10.65 0.74 -2.85
CA LYS A 68 11.88 1.45 -2.48
C LYS A 68 11.61 2.65 -1.58
N ILE A 69 10.60 3.46 -1.92
CA ILE A 69 10.20 4.63 -1.12
C ILE A 69 9.70 4.17 0.26
N LEU A 70 8.79 3.20 0.32
CA LEU A 70 8.24 2.69 1.57
C LEU A 70 9.32 2.08 2.49
N LYS A 71 10.32 1.39 1.91
CA LYS A 71 11.46 0.87 2.68
C LYS A 71 12.38 1.97 3.19
N LYS A 72 12.57 3.05 2.42
CA LYS A 72 13.36 4.21 2.82
C LYS A 72 12.70 5.00 3.96
N ASP A 73 11.37 5.07 3.94
CA ASP A 73 10.58 5.80 4.92
C ASP A 73 10.17 4.94 6.13
N SER A 74 10.61 3.68 6.18
CA SER A 74 10.43 2.83 7.37
C SER A 74 11.39 3.30 8.47
N PRO A 75 10.90 3.53 9.71
CA PRO A 75 11.74 3.86 10.85
C PRO A 75 12.72 2.74 11.20
#